data_AF-A0A5Q4VCL9-F1
#
_entry.id   AF-A0A5Q4VCL9-F1
#
_cell.length_a   1.000
_cell.length_b   1.000
_cell.length_c   1.000
_cell.angle_alpha   90.00
_cell.angle_beta   90.00
_cell.angle_gamma   90.00
#
_symmetry.space_group_name_H-M   'P 1'
#
loop_
_entity.id
_entity.type
_entity.pdbx_description
1 polymer ?
#
loop_
_entity_poly.entity_id
_entity_poly.type
_entity_poly.pdbx_seq_one_letter_code
_entity_poly.pdbx_strand_id
1 'polypeptide(L)'
;MSEYQYYEFLSMDQPLTFRQMEELRQISTRAQITSVSFVNEYNWSDLKADPKKLMKNYFDAHVYFANWGTVFFMLKLPIESIKAEDLEPFAVHDCLEVEKFQKHWLITWSFSDDENFEYSDHILEENWMALLAPIREELLRGDLRSLYLGWLRGIYLEDSEDGETEPMALRGLGQLTSAQQALGNFLGLDDDLVTAAGMGLPPLEKADGDEASLQNWVETLSEKQMRKHIILMVGGQSAKAERMLQQAYRSWLVQSRPKEDALRPRPLTAILNQLEEVKQTRLKKESEIKREKIADEKKKRDTFLEKVAGDFSKVWDSAHKEAKKGYASAYDQACQHLCNLKDAYARQNKSGEFEKKLEFFRKEHCRRRALMERLIRERIISP
;
A
#
# COMPACT_ATOMS: atom_id res chain seq x y z
N MET A 1 21.82 10.75 0.95
CA MET A 1 21.61 9.83 -0.18
C MET A 1 21.84 10.60 -1.47
N SER A 2 22.28 9.95 -2.55
CA SER A 2 22.38 10.58 -3.88
C SER A 2 20.99 10.86 -4.43
N GLU A 3 20.78 12.00 -5.09
CA GLU A 3 19.51 12.30 -5.77
C GLU A 3 19.19 11.23 -6.81
N TYR A 4 18.00 10.63 -6.71
CA TYR A 4 17.52 9.61 -7.64
C TYR A 4 16.10 9.95 -8.09
N GLN A 5 15.86 9.86 -9.40
CA GLN A 5 14.56 10.09 -10.02
C GLN A 5 14.25 9.00 -11.06
N TYR A 6 13.02 8.53 -11.06
CA TYR A 6 12.49 7.54 -12.00
C TYR A 6 11.38 8.16 -12.84
N TYR A 7 11.43 7.95 -14.16
CA TYR A 7 10.39 8.35 -15.10
C TYR A 7 9.98 7.15 -15.94
N GLU A 8 8.69 6.85 -15.96
CA GLU A 8 8.12 5.84 -16.84
C GLU A 8 6.88 6.38 -17.53
N PHE A 9 6.83 6.22 -18.85
CA PHE A 9 5.69 6.59 -19.67
C PHE A 9 5.21 5.36 -20.45
N LEU A 10 3.90 5.21 -20.57
CA LEU A 10 3.27 4.07 -21.22
C LEU A 10 2.25 4.55 -22.25
N SER A 11 2.30 3.96 -23.45
CA SER A 11 1.28 4.09 -24.48
C SER A 11 0.37 2.86 -24.46
N MET A 12 -0.93 3.08 -24.35
CA MET A 12 -1.93 2.03 -24.15
C MET A 12 -2.87 1.89 -25.35
N ASP A 13 -3.26 3.01 -25.97
CA ASP A 13 -4.23 2.99 -27.06
C ASP A 13 -3.57 2.65 -28.40
N GLN A 14 -2.36 3.17 -28.66
CA GLN A 14 -1.64 2.97 -29.92
C GLN A 14 -0.13 2.85 -29.69
N PRO A 15 0.56 1.88 -30.32
CA PRO A 15 2.01 1.84 -30.28
C PRO A 15 2.63 3.11 -30.90
N LEU A 16 3.74 3.54 -30.32
CA LEU A 16 4.59 4.59 -30.88
C LEU A 16 5.11 4.19 -32.26
N THR A 17 5.04 5.13 -33.19
CA THR A 17 5.66 4.99 -34.51
C THR A 17 7.19 5.09 -34.41
N PHE A 18 7.89 4.56 -35.41
CA PHE A 18 9.35 4.66 -35.50
C PHE A 18 9.86 6.11 -35.37
N ARG A 19 9.19 7.04 -36.07
CA ARG A 19 9.50 8.46 -36.01
C ARG A 19 9.34 9.05 -34.60
N GLN A 20 8.25 8.71 -33.91
CA GLN A 20 8.03 9.17 -32.53
C GLN A 20 9.11 8.63 -31.58
N MET A 21 9.53 7.37 -31.76
CA MET A 21 10.64 6.80 -30.98
C MET A 21 11.97 7.51 -31.27
N GLU A 22 12.25 7.90 -32.51
CA GLU A 22 13.43 8.71 -32.85
C GLU A 22 13.37 10.11 -32.22
N GLU A 23 12.21 10.77 -32.22
CA GLU A 23 12.00 12.06 -31.55
C GLU A 23 12.27 11.95 -30.04
N LEU A 24 11.75 10.90 -29.38
CA LEU A 24 12.00 10.64 -27.96
C LEU A 24 13.48 10.30 -27.67
N ARG A 25 14.17 9.62 -28.61
CA ARG A 25 15.60 9.31 -28.51
C ARG A 25 16.47 10.58 -28.52
N GLN A 26 16.02 11.65 -29.17
CA GLN A 26 16.69 12.95 -29.13
C GLN A 26 16.53 13.65 -27.77
N ILE A 27 15.45 13.37 -27.03
CA ILE A 27 15.21 13.90 -25.68
C ILE A 27 16.07 13.18 -24.64
N SER A 28 16.11 11.84 -24.70
CA SER A 28 16.96 11.04 -23.82
C SER A 28 17.68 9.93 -24.57
N THR A 29 19.01 10.07 -24.61
CA THR A 29 19.89 9.08 -25.19
C THR A 29 20.02 7.82 -24.33
N ARG A 30 19.74 7.93 -23.02
CA ARG A 30 19.89 6.83 -22.04
C ARG A 30 18.60 6.07 -21.76
N ALA A 31 17.44 6.65 -22.10
CA ALA A 31 16.16 6.02 -21.83
C ALA A 31 16.02 4.65 -22.52
N GLN A 32 15.35 3.70 -21.90
CA GLN A 32 14.83 2.54 -22.59
C GLN A 32 13.56 2.96 -23.33
N ILE A 33 13.52 2.78 -24.65
CA ILE A 33 12.36 3.19 -25.48
C ILE A 33 11.93 2.00 -26.29
N THR A 34 10.65 1.66 -26.19
CA THR A 34 9.99 0.61 -26.96
C THR A 34 8.81 1.20 -27.74
N SER A 35 8.08 0.37 -28.49
CA SER A 35 6.86 0.81 -29.15
C SER A 35 5.73 1.14 -28.18
N VAL A 36 5.84 0.83 -26.89
CA VAL A 36 4.80 1.08 -25.89
C VAL A 36 5.29 1.83 -24.66
N SER A 37 6.59 2.03 -24.48
CA SER A 37 7.13 2.62 -23.26
C SER A 37 8.36 3.50 -23.49
N PHE A 38 8.53 4.45 -22.57
CA PHE A 38 9.76 5.20 -22.35
C PHE A 38 10.08 5.13 -20.85
N VAL A 39 11.25 4.60 -20.49
CA VAL A 39 11.70 4.48 -19.11
C VAL A 39 13.06 5.13 -18.98
N ASN A 40 13.25 5.97 -17.97
CA ASN A 40 14.55 6.57 -17.70
C ASN A 40 14.76 6.85 -16.22
N GLU A 41 16.00 6.70 -15.80
CA GLU A 41 16.46 6.96 -14.44
C GLU A 41 17.52 8.05 -14.47
N TYR A 42 17.46 8.95 -13.50
CA TYR A 42 18.44 10.02 -13.35
C TYR A 42 19.07 9.99 -11.97
N ASN A 43 20.38 10.20 -11.95
CA ASN A 43 21.14 10.53 -10.76
C ASN A 43 21.74 11.92 -10.97
N TRP A 44 21.47 12.86 -10.06
CA TRP A 44 22.00 14.24 -10.10
C TRP A 44 21.60 15.06 -11.33
N SER A 45 20.51 14.69 -12.00
CA SER A 45 19.96 15.40 -13.15
C SER A 45 18.47 15.13 -13.28
N ASP A 46 17.87 15.70 -14.32
CA ASP A 46 16.43 15.69 -14.57
C ASP A 46 16.17 15.48 -16.07
N LEU A 47 15.00 14.95 -16.40
CA LEU A 47 14.47 14.85 -17.74
C LEU A 47 14.47 16.21 -18.43
N LYS A 48 15.08 16.28 -19.61
CA LYS A 48 15.15 17.52 -20.41
C LYS A 48 13.91 17.72 -21.28
N ALA A 49 12.75 17.36 -20.74
CA ALA A 49 11.44 17.53 -21.34
C ALA A 49 10.38 17.67 -20.26
N ASP A 50 9.29 18.32 -20.63
CA ASP A 50 8.11 18.48 -19.78
C ASP A 50 7.24 17.21 -19.87
N PRO A 51 7.03 16.48 -18.76
CA PRO A 51 6.20 15.27 -18.74
C PRO A 51 4.78 15.50 -19.29
N LYS A 52 4.15 16.65 -19.02
CA LYS A 52 2.80 16.95 -19.52
C LYS A 52 2.79 17.08 -21.06
N LYS A 53 3.87 17.61 -21.66
CA LYS A 53 4.02 17.63 -23.13
C LYS A 53 4.22 16.23 -23.72
N LEU A 54 4.95 15.36 -23.03
CA LEU A 54 5.13 13.97 -23.48
C LEU A 54 3.82 13.19 -23.41
N MET A 55 3.03 13.36 -22.33
CA MET A 55 1.69 12.80 -22.21
C MET A 55 0.77 13.28 -23.33
N LYS A 56 0.75 14.59 -23.59
CA LYS A 56 -0.07 15.18 -24.65
C LYS A 56 0.22 14.58 -26.04
N ASN A 57 1.49 14.35 -26.35
CA ASN A 57 1.92 14.03 -27.71
C ASN A 57 2.12 12.54 -27.98
N TYR A 58 2.47 11.74 -26.96
CA TYR A 58 2.98 10.38 -27.16
C TYR A 58 2.34 9.32 -26.26
N PHE A 59 2.03 9.65 -24.99
CA PHE A 59 1.75 8.62 -23.96
C PHE A 59 0.38 8.76 -23.31
N ASP A 60 -0.12 7.66 -22.73
CA ASP A 60 -1.43 7.59 -22.09
C ASP A 60 -1.37 7.47 -20.56
N ALA A 61 -0.24 7.01 -20.03
CA ALA A 61 0.04 6.98 -18.60
C ALA A 61 1.49 7.41 -18.31
N HIS A 62 1.72 8.04 -17.16
CA HIS A 62 3.05 8.39 -16.67
C HIS A 62 3.14 8.16 -15.17
N VAL A 63 4.24 7.54 -14.72
CA VAL A 63 4.64 7.46 -13.32
C VAL A 63 5.99 8.16 -13.17
N TYR A 64 6.08 8.98 -12.14
CA TYR A 64 7.32 9.55 -11.67
C TYR A 64 7.44 9.33 -10.17
N PHE A 65 8.67 9.09 -9.72
CA PHE A 65 8.99 9.24 -8.31
C PHE A 65 10.45 9.63 -8.10
N ALA A 66 10.71 10.25 -6.95
CA ALA A 66 12.04 10.59 -6.50
C ALA A 66 12.30 10.10 -5.07
N ASN A 67 13.56 9.85 -4.74
CA ASN A 67 13.94 9.32 -3.42
C ASN A 67 13.83 10.34 -2.27
N TRP A 68 13.41 11.57 -2.56
CA TRP A 68 13.00 12.58 -1.58
C TRP A 68 11.47 12.67 -1.42
N GLY A 69 10.73 11.65 -1.86
CA GLY A 69 9.31 11.49 -1.53
C GLY A 69 8.32 12.16 -2.50
N THR A 70 8.78 12.84 -3.55
CA THR A 70 7.88 13.35 -4.60
C THR A 70 7.46 12.24 -5.55
N VAL A 71 6.16 12.16 -5.84
CA VAL A 71 5.55 11.21 -6.76
C VAL A 71 4.50 11.88 -7.65
N PHE A 72 4.41 11.44 -8.91
CA PHE A 72 3.34 11.81 -9.82
C PHE A 72 2.80 10.59 -10.55
N PHE A 73 1.49 10.51 -10.68
CA PHE A 73 0.83 9.58 -11.58
C PHE A 73 -0.10 10.38 -12.51
N MET A 74 0.08 10.25 -13.82
CA MET A 74 -0.74 10.96 -14.80
C MET A 74 -1.47 9.97 -15.71
N LEU A 75 -2.74 10.26 -16.00
CA LEU A 75 -3.54 9.52 -16.98
C LEU A 75 -4.14 10.46 -18.02
N LYS A 76 -4.04 10.05 -19.29
CA LYS A 76 -4.70 10.71 -20.41
C LYS A 76 -5.95 9.92 -20.83
N LEU A 77 -7.10 10.59 -20.76
CA LEU A 77 -8.40 10.02 -21.12
C LEU A 77 -9.01 10.77 -22.31
N PRO A 78 -9.69 10.12 -23.27
CA PRO A 78 -10.41 10.80 -24.34
C PRO A 78 -11.44 11.80 -23.78
N ILE A 79 -11.64 12.94 -24.44
CA ILE A 79 -12.53 13.99 -23.89
C ILE A 79 -13.98 13.52 -23.77
N GLU A 80 -14.40 12.56 -24.60
CA GLU A 80 -15.76 12.04 -24.59
C GLU A 80 -16.00 10.94 -23.55
N SER A 81 -14.97 10.47 -22.83
CA SER A 81 -15.13 9.34 -21.92
C SER A 81 -15.75 9.71 -20.58
N ILE A 82 -15.51 10.92 -20.08
CA ILE A 82 -16.00 11.38 -18.77
C ILE A 82 -16.40 12.85 -18.89
N LYS A 83 -17.49 13.25 -18.22
CA LYS A 83 -17.95 14.64 -18.18
C LYS A 83 -17.12 15.44 -17.20
N ALA A 84 -17.01 16.75 -17.45
CA ALA A 84 -16.34 17.68 -16.55
C ALA A 84 -16.95 17.65 -15.14
N GLU A 85 -18.29 17.58 -15.06
CA GLU A 85 -19.08 17.48 -13.83
C GLU A 85 -18.72 16.28 -12.94
N ASP A 86 -18.16 15.21 -13.51
CA ASP A 86 -17.77 14.01 -12.79
C ASP A 86 -16.29 14.05 -12.34
N LEU A 87 -15.50 15.01 -12.84
CA LEU A 87 -14.07 15.16 -12.54
C LEU A 87 -13.77 16.35 -11.64
N GLU A 88 -14.30 17.53 -12.01
CA GLU A 88 -14.02 18.81 -11.36
C GLU A 88 -14.27 18.82 -9.84
N PRO A 89 -15.34 18.18 -9.31
CA PRO A 89 -15.57 18.15 -7.86
C PRO A 89 -14.44 17.50 -7.05
N PHE A 90 -13.68 16.58 -7.64
CA PHE A 90 -12.60 15.87 -6.95
C PHE A 90 -11.27 16.63 -6.98
N ALA A 91 -11.14 17.68 -7.79
CA ALA A 91 -9.87 18.36 -7.97
C ALA A 91 -9.44 19.03 -6.64
N VAL A 92 -8.22 18.72 -6.20
CA VAL A 92 -7.60 19.32 -5.01
C VAL A 92 -6.20 19.76 -5.37
N HIS A 93 -5.87 21.00 -5.01
CA HIS A 93 -4.56 21.58 -5.32
C HIS A 93 -3.44 20.69 -4.77
N ASP A 94 -2.38 20.51 -5.56
CA ASP A 94 -1.20 19.69 -5.24
C ASP A 94 -1.45 18.20 -4.91
N CYS A 95 -2.69 17.70 -5.04
CA CYS A 95 -3.05 16.29 -4.83
C CYS A 95 -3.69 15.63 -6.04
N LEU A 96 -4.66 16.32 -6.67
CA LEU A 96 -5.42 15.82 -7.81
C LEU A 96 -5.75 16.97 -8.77
N GLU A 97 -4.96 17.10 -9.83
CA GLU A 97 -5.22 18.08 -10.89
C GLU A 97 -6.00 17.45 -12.04
N VAL A 98 -6.99 18.19 -12.55
CA VAL A 98 -7.75 17.83 -13.76
C VAL A 98 -7.59 18.92 -14.80
N GLU A 99 -6.93 18.61 -15.91
CA GLU A 99 -6.71 19.56 -17.01
C GLU A 99 -7.51 19.16 -18.25
N LYS A 100 -8.22 20.14 -18.82
CA LYS A 100 -8.98 19.99 -20.06
C LYS A 100 -8.16 20.39 -21.28
N PHE A 101 -7.98 19.47 -22.21
CA PHE A 101 -7.46 19.75 -23.56
C PHE A 101 -8.55 19.59 -24.62
N GLN A 102 -8.25 19.97 -25.86
CA GLN A 102 -9.22 19.90 -26.96
C GLN A 102 -9.76 18.48 -27.24
N LYS A 103 -8.94 17.45 -27.00
CA LYS A 103 -9.26 16.04 -27.35
C LYS A 103 -9.16 15.07 -26.19
N HIS A 104 -8.69 15.50 -25.03
CA HIS A 104 -8.47 14.64 -23.87
C HIS A 104 -8.55 15.42 -22.57
N TRP A 105 -8.75 14.66 -21.50
CA TRP A 105 -8.45 15.04 -20.13
C TRP A 105 -7.03 14.56 -19.77
N LEU A 106 -6.32 15.34 -18.98
CA LEU A 106 -5.13 14.90 -18.26
C LEU A 106 -5.43 14.97 -16.77
N ILE A 107 -5.35 13.84 -16.09
CA ILE A 107 -5.60 13.73 -14.65
C ILE A 107 -4.26 13.41 -13.99
N THR A 108 -3.86 14.20 -13.00
CA THR A 108 -2.58 14.06 -12.30
C THR A 108 -2.84 13.88 -10.82
N TRP A 109 -2.44 12.73 -10.27
CA TRP A 109 -2.32 12.53 -8.84
C TRP A 109 -0.88 12.85 -8.42
N SER A 110 -0.74 13.55 -7.31
CA SER A 110 0.55 13.99 -6.79
C SER A 110 0.63 13.84 -5.28
N PHE A 111 1.84 13.56 -4.81
CA PHE A 111 2.18 13.63 -3.41
C PHE A 111 3.65 14.01 -3.29
N SER A 112 3.98 14.82 -2.29
CA SER A 112 5.35 15.12 -1.92
C SER A 112 5.44 15.20 -0.41
N ASP A 113 6.39 14.46 0.16
CA ASP A 113 6.75 14.49 1.57
C ASP A 113 8.28 14.36 1.65
N ASP A 114 8.93 15.52 1.77
CA ASP A 114 10.38 15.67 1.80
C ASP A 114 10.98 15.33 3.18
N GLU A 115 10.15 15.06 4.19
CA GLU A 115 10.57 14.71 5.55
C GLU A 115 10.48 13.20 5.84
N ASN A 116 9.75 12.42 5.04
CA ASN A 116 9.47 11.01 5.29
C ASN A 116 10.36 10.04 4.47
N PHE A 117 11.51 9.69 5.03
CA PHE A 117 12.47 8.76 4.42
C PHE A 117 11.99 7.30 4.36
N GLU A 118 11.06 6.86 5.22
CA GLU A 118 10.56 5.48 5.18
C GLU A 118 9.63 5.26 3.97
N TYR A 119 8.92 6.30 3.57
CA TYR A 119 8.07 6.28 2.38
C TYR A 119 8.88 6.15 1.08
N SER A 120 10.04 6.81 1.00
CA SER A 120 10.86 6.78 -0.22
C SER A 120 11.51 5.40 -0.47
N ASP A 121 11.87 4.66 0.58
CA ASP A 121 12.35 3.28 0.44
C ASP A 121 11.24 2.36 -0.11
N HIS A 122 10.01 2.46 0.40
CA HIS A 122 8.87 1.68 -0.09
C HIS A 122 8.58 1.92 -1.59
N ILE A 123 8.70 3.17 -2.05
CA ILE A 123 8.47 3.49 -3.47
C ILE A 123 9.47 2.78 -4.39
N LEU A 124 10.71 2.57 -3.95
CA LEU A 124 11.78 2.04 -4.80
C LEU A 124 11.63 0.54 -5.11
N GLU A 125 10.80 -0.19 -4.36
CA GLU A 125 10.70 -1.66 -4.45
C GLU A 125 9.64 -2.16 -5.43
N GLU A 126 8.71 -1.30 -5.87
CA GLU A 126 7.51 -1.69 -6.61
C GLU A 126 7.52 -1.30 -8.09
N ASN A 127 6.88 -2.10 -8.93
CA ASN A 127 6.61 -1.75 -10.34
C ASN A 127 5.31 -0.93 -10.45
N TRP A 128 5.40 0.34 -10.08
CA TRP A 128 4.25 1.23 -9.99
C TRP A 128 3.46 1.37 -11.28
N MET A 129 4.10 1.47 -12.45
CA MET A 129 3.37 1.58 -13.71
C MET A 129 2.46 0.37 -13.95
N ALA A 130 2.96 -0.85 -13.69
CA ALA A 130 2.15 -2.06 -13.86
C ALA A 130 0.96 -2.11 -12.88
N LEU A 131 1.15 -1.62 -11.66
CA LEU A 131 0.11 -1.59 -10.62
C LEU A 131 -0.94 -0.50 -10.88
N LEU A 132 -0.55 0.66 -11.41
CA LEU A 132 -1.39 1.84 -11.56
C LEU A 132 -2.06 1.95 -12.93
N ALA A 133 -1.45 1.42 -14.00
CA ALA A 133 -2.03 1.47 -15.36
C ALA A 133 -3.49 0.98 -15.46
N PRO A 134 -3.95 -0.06 -14.70
CA PRO A 134 -5.35 -0.50 -14.74
C PRO A 134 -6.37 0.57 -14.33
N ILE A 135 -5.99 1.57 -13.55
CA ILE A 135 -6.86 2.68 -13.11
C ILE A 135 -7.46 3.42 -14.31
N ARG A 136 -6.71 3.50 -15.42
CA ARG A 136 -7.20 4.12 -16.65
C ARG A 136 -8.48 3.45 -17.15
N GLU A 137 -8.48 2.12 -17.18
CA GLU A 137 -9.63 1.37 -17.68
C GLU A 137 -10.80 1.37 -16.69
N GLU A 138 -10.52 1.44 -15.39
CA GLU A 138 -11.53 1.65 -14.36
C GLU A 138 -12.26 2.99 -14.56
N LEU A 139 -11.50 4.09 -14.75
CA LEU A 139 -12.05 5.43 -15.02
C LEU A 139 -12.85 5.47 -16.33
N LEU A 140 -12.34 4.84 -17.39
CA LEU A 140 -13.05 4.73 -18.67
C LEU A 140 -14.37 3.96 -18.58
N ARG A 141 -14.50 3.06 -17.61
CA ARG A 141 -15.76 2.36 -17.28
C ARG A 141 -16.64 3.17 -16.32
N GLY A 142 -16.21 4.34 -15.87
CA GLY A 142 -16.93 5.21 -14.94
C GLY A 142 -16.75 4.82 -13.46
N ASP A 143 -15.70 4.09 -13.10
CA ASP A 143 -15.32 3.91 -11.70
C ASP A 143 -14.48 5.11 -11.24
N LEU A 144 -15.10 5.99 -10.45
CA LEU A 144 -14.51 7.27 -10.01
C LEU A 144 -13.73 7.16 -8.69
N ARG A 145 -13.60 5.95 -8.12
CA ARG A 145 -13.00 5.77 -6.78
C ARG A 145 -11.53 6.21 -6.73
N SER A 146 -10.78 6.11 -7.82
CA SER A 146 -9.41 6.65 -7.88
C SER A 146 -9.35 8.19 -7.75
N LEU A 147 -10.37 8.91 -8.25
CA LEU A 147 -10.48 10.36 -8.04
C LEU A 147 -10.78 10.67 -6.58
N TYR A 148 -11.65 9.87 -5.96
CA TYR A 148 -11.93 9.99 -4.53
C TYR A 148 -10.66 9.80 -3.69
N LEU A 149 -9.77 8.86 -4.04
CA LEU A 149 -8.49 8.69 -3.34
C LEU A 149 -7.57 9.90 -3.50
N GLY A 150 -7.54 10.54 -4.68
CA GLY A 150 -6.81 11.78 -4.89
C GLY A 150 -7.38 12.96 -4.07
N TRP A 151 -8.70 13.08 -4.01
CA TRP A 151 -9.37 14.05 -3.14
C TRP A 151 -9.09 13.77 -1.65
N LEU A 152 -9.18 12.51 -1.24
CA LEU A 152 -8.94 12.05 0.14
C LEU A 152 -7.54 12.42 0.62
N ARG A 153 -6.55 12.43 -0.29
CA ARG A 153 -5.18 12.84 0.03
C ARG A 153 -5.10 14.33 0.43
N GLY A 154 -5.94 15.17 -0.17
CA GLY A 154 -6.01 16.59 0.11
C GLY A 154 -6.53 16.95 1.50
N ILE A 155 -7.23 16.02 2.18
CA ILE A 155 -7.83 16.24 3.51
C ILE A 155 -6.79 16.71 4.55
N TYR A 156 -5.53 16.35 4.40
CA TYR A 156 -4.47 16.71 5.35
C TYR A 156 -3.71 17.99 4.99
N LEU A 157 -3.88 18.56 3.79
CA LEU A 157 -3.10 19.70 3.32
C LEU A 157 -3.75 21.05 3.62
N GLU A 158 -5.08 21.09 3.66
CA GLU A 158 -5.82 22.28 4.02
C GLU A 158 -6.12 22.20 5.52
N ASP A 159 -5.95 23.30 6.28
CA ASP A 159 -6.60 23.48 7.58
C ASP A 159 -8.11 23.48 7.31
N SER A 160 -8.65 22.31 6.99
CA SER A 160 -9.93 22.11 6.31
C SER A 160 -10.98 22.86 7.11
N GLU A 161 -11.57 23.88 6.49
CA GLU A 161 -12.51 24.74 7.18
C GLU A 161 -13.69 23.87 7.68
N ASP A 162 -14.15 24.11 8.90
CA ASP A 162 -15.33 23.45 9.47
C ASP A 162 -16.54 23.64 8.52
N GLY A 163 -16.77 22.67 7.62
CA GLY A 163 -17.83 22.77 6.61
C GLY A 163 -17.60 22.05 5.28
N GLU A 164 -16.37 21.59 4.99
CA GLU A 164 -16.11 20.82 3.77
C GLU A 164 -16.93 19.53 3.71
N THR A 165 -17.38 19.20 2.49
CA THR A 165 -18.21 18.03 2.20
C THR A 165 -17.50 17.19 1.15
N GLU A 166 -17.58 15.87 1.25
CA GLU A 166 -17.03 15.00 0.21
C GLU A 166 -17.65 15.34 -1.16
N PRO A 167 -16.90 15.26 -2.27
CA PRO A 167 -17.40 15.68 -3.58
C PRO A 167 -18.56 14.81 -4.07
N MET A 168 -18.48 13.51 -3.77
CA MET A 168 -19.50 12.54 -4.11
C MET A 168 -19.40 11.32 -3.18
N ALA A 169 -20.53 10.83 -2.71
CA ALA A 169 -20.59 9.57 -1.98
C ALA A 169 -20.56 8.39 -2.97
N LEU A 170 -19.42 7.69 -3.04
CA LEU A 170 -19.19 6.59 -3.97
C LEU A 170 -19.41 5.22 -3.31
N ARG A 171 -20.11 4.32 -4.02
CA ARG A 171 -20.29 2.93 -3.59
C ARG A 171 -18.97 2.16 -3.66
N GLY A 172 -18.78 1.21 -2.75
CA GLY A 172 -17.62 0.31 -2.75
C GLY A 172 -16.27 0.95 -2.44
N LEU A 173 -16.26 2.09 -1.76
CA LEU A 173 -15.02 2.64 -1.19
C LEU A 173 -14.37 1.68 -0.17
N GLY A 174 -15.17 0.87 0.53
CA GLY A 174 -14.67 -0.22 1.37
C GLY A 174 -14.21 -1.48 0.61
N GLN A 175 -14.22 -1.47 -0.73
CA GLN A 175 -13.88 -2.62 -1.60
C GLN A 175 -13.02 -2.17 -2.79
N LEU A 176 -11.90 -1.51 -2.50
CA LEU A 176 -10.98 -1.02 -3.52
C LEU A 176 -10.38 -2.18 -4.34
N THR A 177 -10.19 -1.96 -5.64
CA THR A 177 -9.43 -2.88 -6.50
C THR A 177 -7.95 -2.86 -6.14
N SER A 178 -7.17 -3.86 -6.58
CA SER A 178 -5.72 -3.87 -6.35
C SER A 178 -5.02 -2.62 -6.92
N ALA A 179 -5.50 -2.10 -8.06
CA ALA A 179 -4.99 -0.87 -8.65
C ALA A 179 -5.31 0.36 -7.79
N GLN A 180 -6.51 0.44 -7.22
CA GLN A 180 -6.92 1.52 -6.32
C GLN A 180 -6.18 1.46 -4.97
N GLN A 181 -5.94 0.27 -4.44
CA GLN A 181 -5.09 0.08 -3.25
C GLN A 181 -3.65 0.53 -3.53
N ALA A 182 -3.10 0.14 -4.68
CA ALA A 182 -1.79 0.60 -5.11
C ALA A 182 -1.74 2.12 -5.26
N LEU A 183 -2.80 2.76 -5.80
CA LEU A 183 -2.87 4.22 -5.85
C LEU A 183 -2.87 4.84 -4.45
N GLY A 184 -3.63 4.30 -3.50
CA GLY A 184 -3.62 4.78 -2.12
C GLY A 184 -2.23 4.75 -1.51
N ASN A 185 -1.53 3.63 -1.68
CA ASN A 185 -0.15 3.47 -1.21
C ASN A 185 0.81 4.42 -1.93
N PHE A 186 0.67 4.58 -3.25
CA PHE A 186 1.45 5.51 -4.07
C PHE A 186 1.22 6.98 -3.70
N LEU A 187 0.13 7.31 -3.00
CA LEU A 187 -0.15 8.66 -2.52
C LEU A 187 0.13 8.83 -1.03
N GLY A 188 0.66 7.80 -0.36
CA GLY A 188 0.88 7.83 1.08
C GLY A 188 -0.41 8.04 1.89
N LEU A 189 -1.52 7.48 1.44
CA LEU A 189 -2.77 7.49 2.19
C LEU A 189 -2.70 6.54 3.40
N ASP A 190 -3.20 7.00 4.55
CA ASP A 190 -3.39 6.14 5.72
C ASP A 190 -4.50 5.12 5.44
N ASP A 191 -4.20 3.82 5.60
CA ASP A 191 -5.17 2.73 5.46
C ASP A 191 -6.40 2.94 6.36
N ASP A 192 -6.22 3.52 7.55
CA ASP A 192 -7.31 3.84 8.45
C ASP A 192 -8.22 4.93 7.85
N LEU A 193 -7.65 5.91 7.13
CA LEU A 193 -8.42 6.97 6.45
C LEU A 193 -9.23 6.40 5.28
N VAL A 194 -8.61 5.55 4.47
CA VAL A 194 -9.30 4.86 3.38
C VAL A 194 -10.44 3.99 3.92
N THR A 195 -10.19 3.27 5.02
CA THR A 195 -11.19 2.45 5.70
C THR A 195 -12.35 3.30 6.24
N ALA A 196 -12.04 4.43 6.88
CA ALA A 196 -13.02 5.37 7.40
C ALA A 196 -13.89 5.95 6.28
N ALA A 197 -13.28 6.36 5.17
CA ALA A 197 -14.02 6.88 4.01
C ALA A 197 -15.03 5.87 3.46
N GLY A 198 -14.70 4.58 3.46
CA GLY A 198 -15.61 3.50 3.07
C GLY A 198 -16.68 3.12 4.10
N MET A 199 -16.57 3.58 5.34
CA MET A 199 -17.40 3.11 6.44
C MET A 199 -18.84 3.60 6.33
N GLY A 200 -19.79 2.66 6.36
CA GLY A 200 -21.22 2.94 6.24
C GLY A 200 -21.69 3.16 4.80
N LEU A 201 -20.80 3.09 3.81
CA LEU A 201 -21.16 3.11 2.39
C LEU A 201 -21.49 1.70 1.89
N PRO A 202 -22.52 1.56 1.03
CA PRO A 202 -22.88 0.26 0.50
C PRO A 202 -21.78 -0.29 -0.42
N PRO A 203 -21.62 -1.63 -0.48
CA PRO A 203 -20.66 -2.25 -1.38
C PRO A 203 -21.04 -2.00 -2.85
N LEU A 204 -20.11 -2.30 -3.76
CA LEU A 204 -20.50 -2.45 -5.16
C LEU A 204 -21.47 -3.63 -5.25
N GLU A 205 -22.61 -3.40 -5.87
CA GLU A 205 -23.41 -4.53 -6.37
C GLU A 205 -22.55 -5.26 -7.39
N LYS A 206 -22.57 -6.60 -7.33
CA LYS A 206 -21.79 -7.41 -8.26
C LYS A 206 -22.16 -6.98 -9.69
N ALA A 207 -21.14 -6.80 -10.53
CA ALA A 207 -21.31 -6.47 -11.95
C ALA A 207 -22.06 -7.57 -12.73
N ASP A 208 -22.20 -8.75 -12.13
CA ASP A 208 -23.32 -9.66 -12.40
C ASP A 208 -24.62 -9.00 -11.88
N GLY A 209 -24.98 -7.89 -12.53
CA GLY A 209 -26.33 -7.39 -12.48
C GLY A 209 -27.22 -8.57 -12.80
N ASP A 210 -28.27 -8.74 -12.00
CA ASP A 210 -29.39 -9.62 -12.29
C ASP A 210 -29.57 -9.68 -13.81
N GLU A 211 -29.42 -10.86 -14.42
CA GLU A 211 -29.43 -11.01 -15.88
C GLU A 211 -30.66 -10.32 -16.49
N ALA A 212 -31.75 -10.27 -15.71
CA ALA A 212 -32.96 -9.51 -16.01
C ALA A 212 -32.74 -7.99 -16.13
N SER A 213 -31.93 -7.37 -15.27
CA SER A 213 -31.59 -5.94 -15.37
C SER A 213 -30.77 -5.63 -16.63
N LEU A 214 -29.84 -6.52 -17.00
CA LEU A 214 -29.08 -6.36 -18.24
C LEU A 214 -30.01 -6.53 -19.46
N GLN A 215 -30.87 -7.56 -19.45
CA GLN A 215 -31.87 -7.79 -20.50
C GLN A 215 -32.81 -6.58 -20.64
N ASN A 216 -33.36 -6.07 -19.53
CA ASN A 216 -34.21 -4.88 -19.52
C ASN A 216 -33.51 -3.67 -20.14
N TRP A 217 -32.23 -3.43 -19.80
CA TRP A 217 -31.47 -2.34 -20.40
C TRP A 217 -31.26 -2.55 -21.91
N VAL A 218 -30.90 -3.76 -22.34
CA VAL A 218 -30.71 -4.09 -23.75
C VAL A 218 -32.00 -3.85 -24.55
N GLU A 219 -33.17 -4.16 -23.98
CA GLU A 219 -34.48 -3.87 -24.59
C GLU A 219 -34.76 -2.36 -24.73
N THR A 220 -34.15 -1.52 -23.90
CA THR A 220 -34.26 -0.05 -24.04
C THR A 220 -33.42 0.53 -25.18
N LEU A 221 -32.46 -0.24 -25.72
CA LEU A 221 -31.56 0.25 -26.77
C LEU A 221 -32.28 0.30 -28.12
N SER A 222 -32.13 1.40 -28.85
CA SER A 222 -32.59 1.48 -30.23
C SER A 222 -31.76 0.60 -31.17
N GLU A 223 -32.36 0.11 -32.26
CA GLU A 223 -31.62 -0.61 -33.31
C GLU A 223 -30.41 0.18 -33.82
N LYS A 224 -30.52 1.51 -33.91
CA LYS A 224 -29.43 2.39 -34.34
C LYS A 224 -28.24 2.34 -33.37
N GLN A 225 -28.50 2.33 -32.07
CA GLN A 225 -27.44 2.19 -31.04
C GLN A 225 -26.80 0.81 -31.12
N MET A 226 -27.59 -0.26 -31.17
CA MET A 226 -27.07 -1.63 -31.29
C MET A 226 -26.17 -1.79 -32.53
N ARG A 227 -26.66 -1.35 -33.71
CA ARG A 227 -25.89 -1.41 -34.96
C ARG A 227 -24.58 -0.61 -34.86
N LYS A 228 -24.60 0.58 -34.23
CA LYS A 228 -23.39 1.39 -34.01
C LYS A 228 -22.32 0.62 -33.23
N HIS A 229 -22.70 -0.08 -32.16
CA HIS A 229 -21.74 -0.86 -31.36
C HIS A 229 -21.23 -2.10 -32.11
N ILE A 230 -22.08 -2.79 -32.86
CA ILE A 230 -21.67 -3.91 -33.71
C ILE A 230 -20.66 -3.46 -34.78
N ILE A 231 -20.89 -2.31 -35.42
CA ILE A 231 -19.96 -1.74 -36.40
C ILE A 231 -18.60 -1.44 -35.75
N LEU A 232 -18.58 -0.88 -34.53
CA LEU A 232 -17.33 -0.63 -33.79
C LEU A 232 -16.57 -1.93 -33.50
N MET A 233 -17.27 -2.99 -33.08
CA MET A 233 -16.66 -4.29 -32.81
C MET A 233 -16.04 -4.91 -34.08
N VAL A 234 -16.80 -4.96 -35.18
CA VAL A 234 -16.32 -5.51 -36.46
C VAL A 234 -15.19 -4.65 -37.05
N GLY A 235 -15.21 -3.33 -36.82
CA GLY A 235 -14.18 -2.39 -37.24
C GLY A 235 -12.90 -2.41 -36.40
N GLY A 236 -12.70 -3.41 -35.52
CA GLY A 236 -11.50 -3.55 -34.68
C GLY A 236 -11.46 -2.62 -33.46
N GLN A 237 -12.57 -1.96 -33.14
CA GLN A 237 -12.70 -1.06 -31.98
C GLN A 237 -13.54 -1.69 -30.85
N SER A 238 -13.42 -3.00 -30.65
CA SER A 238 -14.20 -3.74 -29.66
C SER A 238 -14.06 -3.20 -28.24
N ALA A 239 -12.84 -2.86 -27.81
CA ALA A 239 -12.60 -2.26 -26.50
C ALA A 239 -13.31 -0.90 -26.33
N LYS A 240 -13.43 -0.10 -27.40
CA LYS A 240 -14.21 1.14 -27.35
C LYS A 240 -15.71 0.85 -27.27
N ALA A 241 -16.20 -0.13 -28.03
CA ALA A 241 -17.60 -0.54 -27.99
C ALA A 241 -18.00 -1.05 -26.60
N GLU A 242 -17.17 -1.91 -25.99
CA GLU A 242 -17.35 -2.45 -24.65
C GLU A 242 -17.43 -1.33 -23.61
N ARG A 243 -16.45 -0.42 -23.58
CA ARG A 243 -16.43 0.74 -22.67
C ARG A 243 -17.71 1.56 -22.76
N MET A 244 -18.13 1.92 -23.98
CA MET A 244 -19.34 2.72 -24.20
C MET A 244 -20.61 1.99 -23.70
N LEU A 245 -20.71 0.68 -23.91
CA LEU A 245 -21.85 -0.12 -23.45
C LEU A 245 -21.88 -0.23 -21.93
N GLN A 246 -20.73 -0.52 -21.30
CA GLN A 246 -20.62 -0.61 -19.84
C GLN A 246 -20.96 0.73 -19.18
N GLN A 247 -20.48 1.86 -19.73
CA GLN A 247 -20.79 3.19 -19.23
C GLN A 247 -22.28 3.54 -19.38
N ALA A 248 -22.89 3.21 -20.52
CA ALA A 248 -24.31 3.44 -20.77
C ALA A 248 -25.19 2.57 -19.86
N TYR A 249 -24.83 1.31 -19.63
CA TYR A 249 -25.52 0.41 -18.71
C TYR A 249 -25.45 0.92 -17.26
N ARG A 250 -24.26 1.32 -16.79
CA ARG A 250 -24.09 1.90 -15.45
C ARG A 250 -24.90 3.18 -15.29
N SER A 251 -24.87 4.06 -16.29
CA SER A 251 -25.66 5.30 -16.30
C SER A 251 -27.16 5.01 -16.21
N TRP A 252 -27.64 4.01 -16.95
CA TRP A 252 -29.03 3.54 -16.85
C TRP A 252 -29.35 2.98 -15.46
N LEU A 253 -28.49 2.13 -14.88
CA LEU A 253 -28.68 1.60 -13.53
C LEU A 253 -28.79 2.71 -12.47
N VAL A 254 -28.00 3.79 -12.60
CA VAL A 254 -28.10 4.94 -11.70
C VAL A 254 -29.43 5.68 -11.88
N GLN A 255 -29.87 5.88 -13.12
CA GLN A 255 -31.12 6.59 -13.43
C GLN A 255 -32.39 5.80 -13.09
N SER A 256 -32.33 4.46 -13.22
CA SER A 256 -33.44 3.55 -12.95
C SER A 256 -33.67 3.30 -11.46
N ARG A 257 -32.76 3.75 -10.58
CA ARG A 257 -32.90 3.58 -9.13
C ARG A 257 -33.91 4.57 -8.53
N PRO A 258 -34.63 4.16 -7.48
CA PRO A 258 -35.40 5.09 -6.66
C PRO A 258 -34.49 6.20 -6.11
N LYS A 259 -34.97 7.44 -6.10
CA LYS A 259 -34.22 8.59 -5.56
C LYS A 259 -33.90 8.44 -4.06
N GLU A 260 -34.63 7.59 -3.34
CA GLU A 260 -34.42 7.28 -1.93
C GLU A 260 -33.11 6.50 -1.69
N ASP A 261 -32.60 5.79 -2.71
CA ASP A 261 -31.33 5.03 -2.65
C ASP A 261 -30.11 5.87 -3.09
N ALA A 262 -30.31 7.15 -3.41
CA ALA A 262 -29.23 8.04 -3.78
C ALA A 262 -28.36 8.35 -2.55
N LEU A 263 -27.07 8.03 -2.66
CA LEU A 263 -26.11 8.38 -1.62
C LEU A 263 -25.95 9.90 -1.59
N ARG A 264 -25.87 10.44 -0.37
CA ARG A 264 -25.65 11.86 -0.14
C ARG A 264 -24.20 12.07 0.28
N PRO A 265 -23.53 13.09 -0.26
CA PRO A 265 -22.25 13.53 0.24
C PRO A 265 -22.30 13.80 1.74
N ARG A 266 -21.31 13.27 2.46
CA ARG A 266 -21.12 13.46 3.90
C ARG A 266 -20.17 14.62 4.18
N PRO A 267 -20.37 15.36 5.29
CA PRO A 267 -19.39 16.33 5.73
C PRO A 267 -18.08 15.63 6.08
N LEU A 268 -16.96 16.32 5.86
CA LEU A 268 -15.62 15.82 6.15
C LEU A 268 -15.47 15.41 7.63
N THR A 269 -16.11 16.14 8.54
CA THR A 269 -16.16 15.81 9.97
C THR A 269 -16.72 14.42 10.25
N ALA A 270 -17.64 13.90 9.43
CA ALA A 270 -18.14 12.53 9.57
C ALA A 270 -17.05 11.50 9.24
N ILE A 271 -16.25 11.76 8.19
CA ILE A 271 -15.13 10.90 7.78
C ILE A 271 -14.03 10.92 8.87
N LEU A 272 -13.70 12.10 9.40
CA LEU A 272 -12.70 12.25 10.46
C LEU A 272 -13.13 11.57 11.78
N ASN A 273 -14.41 11.63 12.14
CA ASN A 273 -14.93 10.89 13.29
C ASN A 273 -14.83 9.37 13.09
N GLN A 274 -15.12 8.89 11.87
CA GLN A 274 -14.94 7.48 11.51
C GLN A 274 -13.47 7.07 11.55
N LEU A 275 -12.55 7.96 11.15
CA LEU A 275 -11.11 7.73 11.24
C LEU A 275 -10.66 7.50 12.68
N GLU A 276 -11.13 8.33 13.62
CA GLU A 276 -10.81 8.13 15.04
C GLU A 276 -11.36 6.79 15.55
N GLU A 277 -12.57 6.40 15.17
CA GLU A 277 -13.15 5.09 15.52
C GLU A 277 -12.30 3.92 14.98
N VAL A 278 -11.85 4.02 13.73
CA VAL A 278 -10.98 3.02 13.10
C VAL A 278 -9.64 2.93 13.83
N LYS A 279 -8.99 4.07 14.11
CA LYS A 279 -7.73 4.14 14.85
C LYS A 279 -7.84 3.52 16.24
N GLN A 280 -8.89 3.87 17.00
CA GLN A 280 -9.13 3.29 18.32
C GLN A 280 -9.35 1.78 18.26
N THR A 281 -10.07 1.30 17.23
CA THR A 281 -10.31 -0.13 17.04
C THR A 281 -9.03 -0.88 16.70
N ARG A 282 -8.17 -0.31 15.85
CA ARG A 282 -6.86 -0.90 15.51
C ARG A 282 -5.94 -0.95 16.73
N LEU A 283 -5.81 0.14 17.49
CA LEU A 283 -4.99 0.19 18.70
C LEU A 283 -5.42 -0.84 19.75
N LYS A 284 -6.74 -1.03 19.93
CA LYS A 284 -7.26 -2.09 20.81
C LYS A 284 -6.83 -3.48 20.33
N LYS A 285 -7.06 -3.80 19.06
CA LYS A 285 -6.66 -5.10 18.46
C LYS A 285 -5.16 -5.34 18.55
N GLU A 286 -4.32 -4.35 18.24
CA GLU A 286 -2.87 -4.46 18.37
C GLU A 286 -2.43 -4.71 19.82
N SER A 287 -3.08 -4.06 20.78
CA SER A 287 -2.80 -4.26 22.21
C SER A 287 -3.20 -5.67 22.66
N GLU A 288 -4.30 -6.20 22.16
CA GLU A 288 -4.77 -7.56 22.43
C GLU A 288 -3.79 -8.59 21.83
N ILE A 289 -3.41 -8.43 20.57
CA ILE A 289 -2.40 -9.29 19.91
C ILE A 289 -1.07 -9.26 20.66
N LYS A 290 -0.60 -8.08 21.11
CA LYS A 290 0.63 -7.96 21.92
C LYS A 290 0.48 -8.67 23.27
N ARG A 291 -0.66 -8.52 23.95
CA ARG A 291 -0.93 -9.20 25.22
C ARG A 291 -0.98 -10.72 25.06
N GLU A 292 -1.62 -11.22 24.00
CA GLU A 292 -1.68 -12.64 23.68
C GLU A 292 -0.29 -13.20 23.39
N LYS A 293 0.52 -12.51 22.57
CA LYS A 293 1.91 -12.90 22.31
C LYS A 293 2.74 -12.98 23.59
N ILE A 294 2.66 -11.96 24.46
CA ILE A 294 3.38 -11.95 25.75
C ILE A 294 2.89 -13.09 26.65
N ALA A 295 1.58 -13.35 26.69
CA ALA A 295 1.01 -14.44 27.48
C ALA A 295 1.46 -15.81 26.97
N ASP A 296 1.52 -16.02 25.66
CA ASP A 296 1.98 -17.25 25.04
C ASP A 296 3.49 -17.47 25.20
N GLU A 297 4.30 -16.42 25.05
CA GLU A 297 5.73 -16.46 25.35
C GLU A 297 5.97 -16.79 26.82
N LYS A 298 5.19 -16.20 27.73
CA LYS A 298 5.24 -16.54 29.14
C LYS A 298 4.87 -18.00 29.37
N LYS A 299 3.77 -18.52 28.80
CA LYS A 299 3.41 -19.95 28.93
C LYS A 299 4.49 -20.88 28.37
N LYS A 300 5.10 -20.55 27.22
CA LYS A 300 6.23 -21.31 26.65
C LYS A 300 7.46 -21.25 27.54
N ARG A 301 7.77 -20.09 28.10
CA ARG A 301 8.85 -19.94 29.09
C ARG A 301 8.56 -20.78 30.32
N ASP A 302 7.32 -20.79 30.77
CA ASP A 302 6.89 -21.47 31.98
C ASP A 302 7.02 -22.99 31.85
N THR A 303 6.46 -23.56 30.78
CA THR A 303 6.59 -24.98 30.43
C THR A 303 8.04 -25.39 30.20
N PHE A 304 8.86 -24.52 29.60
CA PHE A 304 10.29 -24.76 29.45
C PHE A 304 11.01 -24.84 30.79
N LEU A 305 10.73 -23.92 31.72
CA LEU A 305 11.32 -23.93 33.06
C LEU A 305 10.85 -25.13 33.89
N GLU A 306 9.60 -25.60 33.72
CA GLU A 306 9.14 -26.86 34.31
C GLU A 306 9.92 -28.07 33.79
N LYS A 307 10.20 -28.12 32.47
CA LYS A 307 11.05 -29.17 31.89
C LYS A 307 12.48 -29.14 32.42
N VAL A 308 13.05 -27.94 32.61
CA VAL A 308 14.37 -27.76 33.25
C VAL A 308 14.32 -28.26 34.70
N ALA A 309 13.25 -27.94 35.43
CA ALA A 309 13.07 -28.39 36.81
C ALA A 309 12.87 -29.91 36.95
N GLY A 310 12.34 -30.56 35.91
CA GLY A 310 12.21 -32.01 35.84
C GLY A 310 13.55 -32.75 35.83
N ASP A 311 14.62 -32.13 35.33
CA ASP A 311 15.97 -32.72 35.30
C ASP A 311 17.06 -31.65 35.36
N PHE A 312 17.24 -31.07 36.55
CA PHE A 312 18.29 -30.08 36.79
C PHE A 312 19.69 -30.63 36.47
N SER A 313 19.95 -31.91 36.73
CA SER A 313 21.28 -32.51 36.55
C SER A 313 21.74 -32.44 35.11
N LYS A 314 20.87 -32.84 34.17
CA LYS A 314 21.17 -32.84 32.74
C LYS A 314 21.48 -31.44 32.20
N VAL A 315 20.79 -30.42 32.72
CA VAL A 315 21.03 -29.03 32.29
C VAL A 315 22.34 -28.48 32.88
N TRP A 316 22.68 -28.84 34.12
CA TRP A 316 24.01 -28.57 34.68
C TRP A 316 25.12 -29.25 33.87
N ASP A 317 24.97 -30.53 33.50
CA ASP A 317 25.95 -31.26 32.69
C ASP A 317 26.15 -30.60 31.31
N SER A 318 25.05 -30.14 30.71
CA SER A 318 25.09 -29.39 29.44
C SER A 318 25.85 -28.08 29.59
N ALA A 319 25.62 -27.33 30.68
CA ALA A 319 26.36 -26.11 30.98
C ALA A 319 27.87 -26.37 31.14
N HIS A 320 28.27 -27.44 31.86
CA HIS A 320 29.67 -27.84 32.00
C HIS A 320 30.28 -28.26 30.66
N LYS A 321 29.52 -28.98 29.81
CA LYS A 321 29.97 -29.41 28.49
C LYS A 321 30.23 -28.23 27.57
N GLU A 322 29.31 -27.27 27.49
CA GLU A 322 29.48 -26.07 26.67
C GLU A 322 30.62 -25.19 27.19
N ALA A 323 30.72 -25.01 28.51
CA ALA A 323 31.85 -24.31 29.12
C ALA A 323 33.20 -24.95 28.78
N LYS A 324 33.28 -26.27 28.59
CA LYS A 324 34.52 -26.97 28.25
C LYS A 324 35.04 -26.69 26.84
N LYS A 325 34.16 -26.43 25.87
CA LYS A 325 34.52 -26.30 24.44
C LYS A 325 35.40 -25.10 24.09
N GLY A 326 35.34 -24.02 24.88
CA GLY A 326 36.38 -22.98 24.86
C GLY A 326 36.25 -21.86 23.82
N TYR A 327 35.19 -21.82 23.02
CA TYR A 327 34.93 -20.75 22.03
C TYR A 327 33.71 -19.90 22.38
N ALA A 328 33.59 -18.72 21.76
CA ALA A 328 32.64 -17.68 22.12
C ALA A 328 31.17 -18.16 22.18
N SER A 329 30.67 -18.78 21.13
CA SER A 329 29.27 -19.25 21.06
C SER A 329 28.95 -20.36 22.07
N ALA A 330 29.91 -21.19 22.44
CA ALA A 330 29.73 -22.18 23.51
C ALA A 330 29.63 -21.51 24.90
N TYR A 331 30.37 -20.43 25.14
CA TYR A 331 30.20 -19.67 26.38
C TYR A 331 28.84 -18.97 26.45
N ASP A 332 28.34 -18.44 25.33
CA ASP A 332 26.99 -17.87 25.28
C ASP A 332 25.93 -18.94 25.60
N GLN A 333 26.08 -20.16 25.07
CA GLN A 333 25.20 -21.30 25.39
C GLN A 333 25.30 -21.73 26.86
N ALA A 334 26.51 -21.78 27.44
CA ALA A 334 26.70 -22.09 28.86
C ALA A 334 26.01 -21.05 29.77
N CYS A 335 26.14 -19.76 29.45
CA CYS A 335 25.43 -18.69 30.15
C CYS A 335 23.91 -18.86 30.05
N GLN A 336 23.39 -19.17 28.86
CA GLN A 336 21.96 -19.39 28.67
C GLN A 336 21.43 -20.55 29.54
N HIS A 337 22.16 -21.66 29.62
CA HIS A 337 21.81 -22.78 30.49
C HIS A 337 21.79 -22.37 31.97
N LEU A 338 22.76 -21.58 32.42
CA LEU A 338 22.84 -21.10 33.81
C LEU A 338 21.73 -20.09 34.15
N CYS A 339 21.35 -19.20 33.23
CA CYS A 339 20.18 -18.33 33.39
C CYS A 339 18.90 -19.15 33.52
N ASN A 340 18.71 -20.14 32.64
CA ASN A 340 17.55 -21.04 32.70
C ASN A 340 17.48 -21.83 34.02
N LEU A 341 18.62 -22.29 34.51
CA LEU A 341 18.73 -22.96 35.81
C LEU A 341 18.36 -22.00 36.95
N LYS A 342 18.93 -20.78 36.98
CA LYS A 342 18.64 -19.76 37.99
C LYS A 342 17.14 -19.51 38.10
N ASP A 343 16.48 -19.29 36.97
CA ASP A 343 15.04 -19.03 36.89
C ASP A 343 14.21 -20.25 37.34
N ALA A 344 14.58 -21.45 36.91
CA ALA A 344 13.87 -22.68 37.28
C ALA A 344 14.03 -23.02 38.77
N TYR A 345 15.22 -22.80 39.36
CA TYR A 345 15.45 -22.96 40.79
C TYR A 345 14.69 -21.92 41.62
N ALA A 346 14.64 -20.66 41.17
CA ALA A 346 13.88 -19.60 41.83
C ALA A 346 12.37 -19.94 41.89
N ARG A 347 11.81 -20.48 40.80
CA ARG A 347 10.41 -20.93 40.77
C ARG A 347 10.07 -22.03 41.76
N GLN A 348 11.01 -22.94 41.99
CA GLN A 348 10.84 -24.04 42.95
C GLN A 348 11.20 -23.62 44.39
N ASN A 349 11.46 -22.31 44.64
CA ASN A 349 11.94 -21.78 45.92
C ASN A 349 13.25 -22.44 46.40
N LYS A 350 14.11 -22.87 45.46
CA LYS A 350 15.38 -23.57 45.72
C LYS A 350 16.61 -22.74 45.32
N SER A 351 16.53 -21.41 45.38
CA SER A 351 17.64 -20.51 45.00
C SER A 351 18.95 -20.81 45.76
N GLY A 352 18.88 -21.22 47.03
CA GLY A 352 20.07 -21.61 47.80
C GLY A 352 20.75 -22.89 47.32
N GLU A 353 20.03 -23.82 46.67
CA GLU A 353 20.65 -24.99 46.02
C GLU A 353 21.37 -24.59 44.73
N PHE A 354 20.79 -23.66 43.97
CA PHE A 354 21.40 -23.10 42.77
C PHE A 354 22.74 -22.42 43.09
N GLU A 355 22.79 -21.58 44.12
CA GLU A 355 24.01 -20.88 44.54
C GLU A 355 25.15 -21.86 44.89
N LYS A 356 24.85 -22.91 45.65
CA LYS A 356 25.84 -23.96 45.98
C LYS A 356 26.39 -24.67 44.74
N LYS A 357 25.53 -25.02 43.79
CA LYS A 357 25.96 -25.65 42.53
C LYS A 357 26.69 -24.68 41.60
N LEU A 358 26.30 -23.42 41.59
CA LEU A 358 26.97 -22.36 40.85
C LEU A 358 28.39 -22.12 41.38
N GLU A 359 28.61 -22.19 42.70
CA GLU A 359 29.96 -22.13 43.27
C GLU A 359 30.84 -23.29 42.79
N PHE A 360 30.29 -24.50 42.69
CA PHE A 360 31.01 -25.65 42.14
C PHE A 360 31.37 -25.42 40.67
N PHE A 361 30.41 -24.96 39.86
CA PHE A 361 30.65 -24.59 38.47
C PHE A 361 31.74 -23.53 38.32
N ARG A 362 31.70 -22.49 39.17
CA ARG A 362 32.71 -21.41 39.19
C ARG A 362 34.09 -21.96 39.53
N LYS A 363 34.21 -22.84 40.53
CA LYS A 363 35.49 -23.46 40.90
C LYS A 363 36.10 -24.26 39.75
N GLU A 364 35.30 -24.98 38.97
CA GLU A 364 35.79 -25.77 37.84
C GLU A 364 36.21 -24.89 36.64
N HIS A 365 35.50 -23.80 36.38
CA HIS A 365 35.70 -22.97 35.17
C HIS A 365 36.33 -21.59 35.41
N CYS A 366 36.76 -21.25 36.63
CA CYS A 366 37.27 -19.92 37.01
C CYS A 366 38.43 -19.41 36.14
N ARG A 367 39.23 -20.32 35.57
CA ARG A 367 40.37 -19.98 34.70
C ARG A 367 39.93 -19.47 33.32
N ARG A 368 38.65 -19.64 32.95
CA ARG A 368 38.06 -19.21 31.67
C ARG A 368 37.53 -17.77 31.79
N ARG A 369 38.42 -16.78 31.69
CA ARG A 369 38.10 -15.34 31.89
C ARG A 369 36.91 -14.86 31.05
N ALA A 370 36.90 -15.18 29.76
CA ALA A 370 35.84 -14.77 28.83
C ALA A 370 34.45 -15.39 29.15
N LEU A 371 34.40 -16.51 29.86
CA LEU A 371 33.14 -17.07 30.38
C LEU A 371 32.71 -16.31 31.64
N MET A 372 33.63 -16.05 32.57
CA MET A 372 33.33 -15.33 33.81
C MET A 372 32.82 -13.91 33.55
N GLU A 373 33.42 -13.19 32.60
CA GLU A 373 32.96 -11.86 32.17
C GLU A 373 31.51 -11.89 31.66
N ARG A 374 31.14 -12.91 30.89
CA ARG A 374 29.75 -13.09 30.42
C ARG A 374 28.80 -13.40 31.57
N LEU A 375 29.21 -14.23 32.55
CA LEU A 375 28.38 -14.53 33.71
C LEU A 375 28.12 -13.30 34.60
N ILE A 376 29.10 -12.39 34.69
CA ILE A 376 28.92 -11.09 35.36
C ILE A 376 27.98 -10.20 34.55
N ARG A 377 28.16 -10.13 33.22
CA ARG A 377 27.30 -9.36 32.31
C ARG A 377 25.83 -9.78 32.41
N GLU A 378 25.56 -11.09 32.42
CA GLU A 378 24.22 -11.66 32.56
C GLU A 378 23.72 -11.67 34.03
N ARG A 379 24.45 -11.07 34.97
CA ARG A 379 24.10 -11.00 36.42
C ARG A 379 23.81 -12.36 37.06
N ILE A 380 24.51 -13.40 36.59
CA ILE A 380 24.45 -14.75 37.17
C ILE A 380 25.35 -14.82 38.41
N ILE A 381 26.49 -14.12 38.38
CA ILE A 381 27.43 -13.97 39.51
C ILE A 381 27.71 -12.49 39.76
N SER A 382 28.03 -12.16 41.01
CA SER A 382 28.55 -10.84 41.38
C SER A 382 29.99 -10.65 40.88
N PRO A 383 30.40 -9.40 40.57
CA PRO A 383 31.75 -9.08 40.09
C PRO A 383 32.87 -9.49 41.06
#